data_AF-A0A653WQ43-F1
#
_entry.id   AF-A0A653WQ43-F1
#
_cell.length_a   1.000
_cell.length_b   1.000
_cell.length_c   1.000
_cell.angle_alpha   90.00
_cell.angle_beta   90.00
_cell.angle_gamma   90.00
#
_symmetry.space_group_name_H-M   'P 1'
#
loop_
_entity.id
_entity.type
_entity.pdbx_description
1 polymer ?
#
loop_
_entity_poly.entity_id
_entity_poly.type
_entity_poly.pdbx_seq_one_letter_code
_entity_poly.pdbx_strand_id
1 'polypeptide(L)'
;MSKTVFRNYNITSIKALLKEVGKERYECALKDLGLLNQKPISMSGFFIEYEIDTHDIYLYYKYPSRVIFRIMPVLGFWNVPHEHWVRERKE
;
A
#
# COMPACT_ATOMS: atom_id res chain seq x y z
N MET A 1 15.55 -13.12 9.35
CA MET A 1 16.24 -11.87 9.71
C MET A 1 15.19 -10.79 9.70
N SER A 2 15.04 -10.01 10.78
CA SER A 2 14.04 -8.94 10.81
C SER A 2 14.41 -7.85 9.81
N LYS A 3 13.54 -7.56 8.85
CA LYS A 3 13.68 -6.43 7.92
C LYS A 3 13.16 -5.16 8.57
N THR A 4 13.84 -4.03 8.36
CA THR A 4 13.33 -2.72 8.79
C THR A 4 12.53 -2.13 7.64
N VAL A 5 11.28 -1.75 7.91
CA VAL A 5 10.40 -1.09 6.94
C VAL A 5 9.85 0.20 7.54
N PHE A 6 9.41 1.11 6.70
CA PHE A 6 8.66 2.28 7.13
C PHE A 6 7.24 2.20 6.61
N ARG A 7 6.25 2.46 7.46
CA ARG A 7 4.83 2.43 7.08
C ARG A 7 4.15 3.78 7.25
N ASN A 8 3.21 4.06 6.36
CA ASN A 8 2.39 5.25 6.40
C ASN A 8 0.91 4.89 6.29
N TYR A 9 0.12 5.39 7.24
CA TYR A 9 -1.31 5.10 7.38
C TYR A 9 -2.20 6.31 7.06
N ASN A 10 -1.63 7.37 6.47
CA ASN A 10 -2.38 8.59 6.17
C ASN A 10 -3.41 8.34 5.06
N ILE A 11 -4.67 8.20 5.47
CA ILE A 11 -5.80 7.93 4.58
C ILE A 11 -5.98 9.04 3.55
N THR A 12 -5.67 10.30 3.88
CA THR A 12 -5.82 11.43 2.96
C THR A 12 -4.85 11.30 1.78
N SER A 13 -3.57 11.04 2.06
CA SER A 13 -2.56 10.80 1.03
C SER A 13 -2.88 9.56 0.20
N ILE A 14 -3.30 8.47 0.85
CA ILE A 14 -3.68 7.23 0.14
C ILE A 14 -4.88 7.45 -0.78
N LYS A 15 -5.88 8.21 -0.35
CA LYS A 15 -7.02 8.56 -1.22
C LYS A 15 -6.58 9.36 -2.44
N ALA A 16 -5.69 10.32 -2.26
CA ALA A 16 -5.14 11.11 -3.36
C ALA A 16 -4.32 10.22 -4.32
N LEU A 17 -3.52 9.31 -3.77
CA LEU A 17 -2.75 8.32 -4.53
C LEU A 17 -3.66 7.39 -5.35
N LEU A 18 -4.71 6.83 -4.75
CA LEU A 18 -5.67 5.98 -5.48
C LEU A 18 -6.39 6.73 -6.60
N LYS A 19 -6.68 8.03 -6.41
CA LYS A 19 -7.23 8.88 -7.48
C LYS A 19 -6.23 9.08 -8.62
N GLU A 20 -4.95 9.29 -8.30
CA GLU A 20 -3.87 9.47 -9.28
C GLU A 20 -3.58 8.18 -10.06
N VAL A 21 -3.54 7.04 -9.37
CA VAL A 21 -3.39 5.70 -9.98
C VAL A 21 -4.52 5.43 -10.98
N GLY A 22 -5.74 5.84 -10.63
CA GLY A 22 -6.93 5.64 -11.46
C GLY A 22 -7.52 4.23 -11.32
N LYS A 23 -8.82 4.13 -11.63
CA LYS A 23 -9.60 2.91 -11.43
C LYS A 23 -9.05 1.71 -12.23
N GLU A 24 -8.72 1.90 -13.50
CA GLU A 24 -8.32 0.81 -14.38
C GLU A 24 -7.00 0.17 -13.93
N ARG A 25 -5.97 0.98 -13.66
CA ARG A 25 -4.66 0.48 -13.18
C ARG A 25 -4.81 -0.25 -11.85
N TYR A 26 -5.62 0.29 -10.96
CA TYR A 26 -5.89 -0.32 -9.67
C TYR A 26 -6.62 -1.66 -9.80
N GLU A 27 -7.66 -1.75 -10.64
CA GLU A 27 -8.39 -3.00 -10.86
C GLU A 27 -7.52 -4.05 -11.56
N CYS A 28 -6.63 -3.66 -12.47
CA CYS A 28 -5.62 -4.56 -13.04
C CYS A 28 -4.68 -5.09 -11.96
N ALA A 29 -4.15 -4.24 -11.07
CA ALA A 29 -3.29 -4.69 -9.97
C ALA A 29 -4.02 -5.68 -9.04
N LEU A 30 -5.30 -5.44 -8.73
CA LEU A 30 -6.10 -6.40 -7.96
C LEU A 30 -6.32 -7.72 -8.72
N LYS A 31 -6.51 -7.66 -10.04
CA LYS A 31 -6.68 -8.85 -10.89
C LYS A 31 -5.43 -9.73 -10.88
N ASP A 32 -4.26 -9.13 -11.04
CA ASP A 32 -2.97 -9.83 -11.08
C ASP A 32 -2.68 -10.55 -9.76
N LEU A 33 -3.25 -10.06 -8.65
CA LEU A 33 -3.17 -10.68 -7.32
C LEU A 33 -4.28 -11.70 -7.04
N GLY A 34 -5.21 -11.92 -7.97
CA GLY A 34 -6.38 -12.78 -7.76
C GLY A 34 -7.42 -12.20 -6.79
N LEU A 35 -7.33 -10.91 -6.46
CA LEU A 35 -8.18 -10.21 -5.49
C LEU A 35 -9.39 -9.52 -6.13
N LEU A 36 -9.67 -9.76 -7.42
CA LEU A 36 -10.78 -9.10 -8.13
C LEU A 36 -12.15 -9.32 -7.42
N ASN A 37 -12.35 -10.50 -6.85
CA ASN A 37 -13.55 -10.91 -6.11
C ASN A 37 -13.47 -10.59 -4.61
N GLN A 38 -12.30 -10.19 -4.11
CA GLN A 38 -12.04 -9.82 -2.73
C GLN A 38 -11.53 -8.38 -2.73
N LYS A 39 -12.40 -7.42 -3.06
CA LYS A 39 -12.01 -6.01 -3.08
C LYS A 39 -11.80 -5.50 -1.64
N PRO A 40 -10.93 -4.51 -1.44
CA PRO A 40 -10.81 -3.83 -0.16
C PRO A 40 -12.15 -3.30 0.37
N ILE A 41 -12.42 -3.60 1.64
CA ILE A 41 -13.72 -3.36 2.29
C ILE A 41 -13.83 -1.91 2.78
N SER A 42 -12.71 -1.33 3.19
CA SER A 42 -12.65 0.00 3.81
C SER A 42 -11.35 0.71 3.47
N MET A 43 -11.32 2.03 3.62
CA MET A 43 -10.07 2.79 3.48
C MET A 43 -9.08 2.56 4.63
N SER A 44 -9.54 2.12 5.80
CA SER A 44 -8.72 1.98 7.01
C SER A 44 -7.70 0.83 6.93
N GLY A 45 -7.89 -0.12 6.03
CA GLY A 45 -6.94 -1.21 5.82
C GLY A 45 -5.75 -0.84 4.93
N PHE A 46 -5.79 0.30 4.22
CA PHE A 46 -4.70 0.69 3.34
C PHE A 46 -3.55 1.32 4.11
N PHE A 47 -2.34 1.02 3.66
CA PHE A 47 -1.12 1.68 4.10
C PHE A 47 -0.06 1.59 3.01
N ILE A 48 0.92 2.48 3.07
CA ILE A 48 2.08 2.46 2.19
C ILE A 48 3.26 1.94 3.00
N GLU A 49 4.07 1.06 2.41
CA GLU A 49 5.28 0.56 3.03
C GLU A 49 6.48 0.86 2.12
N TYR A 50 7.53 1.39 2.73
CA TYR A 50 8.84 1.59 2.13
C TYR A 50 9.81 0.56 2.69
N GLU A 51 10.39 -0.25 1.81
CA GLU A 51 11.39 -1.26 2.16
C GLU A 51 12.79 -0.69 1.95
N ILE A 52 13.58 -0.63 3.03
CA ILE A 52 14.90 0.06 3.01
C ILE A 52 15.90 -0.67 2.11
N ASP A 53 15.90 -2.00 2.15
CA ASP A 53 16.91 -2.79 1.45
C ASP A 53 16.77 -2.67 -0.07
N THR A 54 15.54 -2.71 -0.58
CA THR A 54 15.26 -2.64 -2.03
C THR A 54 14.94 -1.23 -2.52
N HIS A 55 14.73 -0.28 -1.59
CA HIS A 55 14.27 1.08 -1.87
C HIS A 55 12.90 1.14 -2.57
N ASP A 56 12.09 0.08 -2.45
CA ASP A 56 10.78 0.04 -3.06
C ASP A 56 9.70 0.63 -2.16
N ILE A 57 8.74 1.30 -2.79
CA ILE A 57 7.53 1.82 -2.14
C ILE A 57 6.31 1.12 -2.74
N TYR A 58 5.53 0.48 -1.89
CA TYR A 58 4.35 -0.28 -2.31
C TYR A 58 3.10 0.14 -1.53
N LEU A 59 1.96 0.10 -2.21
CA LEU A 59 0.64 0.17 -1.58
C LEU A 59 0.27 -1.22 -1.06
N TYR A 60 -0.20 -1.27 0.18
CA TYR A 60 -0.67 -2.48 0.83
C TYR A 60 -2.12 -2.34 1.31
N TYR A 61 -2.77 -3.48 1.51
CA TYR A 61 -4.05 -3.56 2.18
C TYR A 61 -4.08 -4.68 3.21
N LYS A 62 -4.54 -4.36 4.42
CA LYS A 62 -4.76 -5.29 5.54
C LYS A 62 -6.24 -5.57 5.69
N TYR A 63 -6.62 -6.83 5.50
CA TYR A 63 -7.99 -7.28 5.74
C TYR A 63 -8.28 -7.42 7.25
N PRO A 64 -9.56 -7.40 7.66
CA PRO A 64 -9.96 -7.70 9.04
C PRO A 64 -9.49 -9.08 9.53
N SER A 65 -9.33 -10.04 8.63
CA SER A 65 -8.71 -11.36 8.87
C SER A 65 -7.21 -11.29 9.20
N ARG A 66 -6.62 -10.09 9.24
CA ARG A 66 -5.20 -9.77 9.46
C ARG A 66 -4.27 -10.17 8.32
N VAL A 67 -4.79 -10.71 7.23
CA VAL A 67 -4.02 -10.99 6.02
C VAL A 67 -3.67 -9.67 5.33
N ILE A 68 -2.40 -9.53 4.95
CA ILE A 68 -1.84 -8.34 4.30
C ILE A 68 -1.48 -8.69 2.86
N PHE A 69 -1.94 -7.88 1.92
CA PHE A 69 -1.58 -8.00 0.51
C PHE A 69 -0.82 -6.77 0.02
N ARG A 70 0.25 -7.02 -0.73
CA ARG A 70 0.98 -6.01 -1.48
C ARG A 70 0.26 -5.79 -2.81
N ILE A 71 -0.34 -4.62 -3.00
CA ILE A 71 -1.20 -4.32 -4.15
C ILE A 71 -0.35 -3.94 -5.37
N MET A 72 0.42 -2.86 -5.29
CA MET A 72 1.17 -2.36 -6.43
C MET A 72 2.33 -1.46 -6.01
N PRO A 73 3.40 -1.36 -6.81
CA PRO A 73 4.42 -0.35 -6.59
C PRO A 73 3.82 1.04 -6.79
N VAL A 74 4.24 1.99 -5.97
CA VAL A 74 3.78 3.39 -6.02
C VAL A 74 4.92 4.39 -6.13
N LEU A 75 6.12 3.91 -6.45
CA LEU A 75 7.23 4.78 -6.81
C LEU A 75 6.89 5.57 -8.09
N GLY A 76 7.09 6.88 -8.06
CA GLY A 76 6.84 7.78 -9.19
C GLY A 76 5.46 8.46 -9.21
N PHE A 77 4.57 8.14 -8.28
CA PHE A 77 3.35 8.91 -8.06
C PHE A 77 3.61 10.13 -7.17
N TRP A 78 2.90 11.23 -7.41
CA TRP A 78 3.07 12.49 -6.70
C TRP A 78 2.47 12.47 -5.30
N ASN A 79 1.41 11.69 -5.08
CA ASN A 79 0.67 11.67 -3.81
C ASN A 79 1.24 10.69 -2.77
N VAL A 80 2.48 10.22 -2.94
CA VAL A 80 3.17 9.44 -1.90
C VAL A 80 3.45 10.36 -0.70
N PRO A 81 3.08 9.96 0.54
CA PRO A 81 3.22 10.82 1.70
C PRO A 81 4.69 11.09 2.04
N HIS A 82 4.99 12.34 2.42
CA HIS A 82 6.32 12.76 2.83
C HIS A 82 6.53 12.71 4.35
N GLU A 83 5.45 12.69 5.13
CA GLU A 83 5.47 12.82 6.59
C GLU A 83 4.72 11.68 7.28
N HIS A 84 4.91 11.54 8.60
CA HIS A 84 4.26 10.54 9.46
C HIS A 84 4.58 9.07 9.12
N TRP A 85 5.79 8.83 8.62
CA TRP A 85 6.33 7.49 8.46
C TRP A 85 6.68 6.90 9.83
N VAL A 86 6.19 5.69 10.08
CA VAL A 86 6.48 4.92 11.30
C VAL A 86 7.47 3.83 10.95
N ARG A 87 8.59 3.78 11.66
CA ARG A 87 9.57 2.70 11.53
C ARG A 87 9.03 1.43 12.21
N GLU A 88 9.01 0.33 11.46
CA GLU A 88 8.57 -0.98 11.96
C GLU A 88 9.60 -2.07 11.66
N ARG A 89 9.60 -3.11 12.48
CA ARG A 89 10.34 -4.36 12.22
C ARG A 89 9.37 -5.38 11.66
N LYS A 90 9.72 -5.92 10.50
CA LYS A 90 8.99 -7.00 9.82
C LYS A 90 9.80 -8.28 10.01
N GLU A 91 9.21 -9.27 10.67
CA GLU A 91 9.84 -10.58 10.92
C GLU A 91 9.91 -11.45 9.67
#